data_AF-A0A8R2JWR5-F1
#
_entry.id   AF-A0A8R2JWR5-F1
#
_cell.length_a   1.000
_cell.length_b   1.000
_cell.length_c   1.000
_cell.angle_alpha   90.00
_cell.angle_beta   90.00
_cell.angle_gamma   90.00
#
_symmetry.space_group_name_H-M   'P 1'
#
loop_
_entity.id
_entity.type
_entity.pdbx_description
1 polymer ?
#
loop_
_entity_poly.entity_id
_entity_poly.type
_entity_poly.pdbx_seq_one_letter_code
_entity_poly.pdbx_strand_id
1 'polypeptide(L)'
;MLFQSYPMTKFGNQKRCFNASYFNEYDWLEYSIQHDALYCFPCRNFSANDNEGTFSKTGFRNWKKLSGSRGITGKKQTKLKAHASTKSHLTCVAKWLGHKNTETIGSVHTQLSTQHKLEVEANKSYIKTLIDIALYLSCQGLPFRGHDESTDSLNKGNFKEACQLMSKYVPEFSVKFLKTTNYTSPLVQNSIIEMCAKNVRDQIISEVGDGVFGIMCDEAR
;
A
#
# COMPACT_ATOMS: atom_id res chain seq x y z
N MET A 1 -30.61 -10.39 9.54
CA MET A 1 -32.01 -10.22 9.97
C MET A 1 -32.36 -11.38 10.89
N LEU A 2 -32.83 -11.08 12.11
CA LEU A 2 -33.33 -12.10 13.03
C LEU A 2 -34.78 -12.39 12.65
N PHE A 3 -35.11 -13.65 12.37
CA PHE A 3 -36.50 -14.02 12.09
C PHE A 3 -37.30 -14.21 13.37
N GLN A 4 -38.57 -13.82 13.35
CA GLN A 4 -39.50 -13.92 14.47
C GLN A 4 -39.78 -15.39 14.86
N SER A 5 -39.62 -16.32 13.92
CA SER A 5 -39.61 -17.76 14.18
C SER A 5 -38.82 -18.52 13.10
N TYR A 6 -38.23 -19.67 13.47
CA TYR A 6 -37.53 -20.57 12.56
C TYR A 6 -38.33 -21.86 12.37
N PRO A 7 -38.43 -22.41 11.15
CA PRO A 7 -39.06 -23.69 10.88
C PRO A 7 -38.63 -24.80 11.83
N MET A 8 -39.61 -25.56 12.33
CA MET A 8 -39.38 -26.71 13.20
C MET A 8 -39.38 -27.99 12.39
N THR A 9 -38.27 -28.72 12.45
CA THR A 9 -38.09 -30.01 11.78
C THR A 9 -38.09 -31.14 12.82
N LYS A 10 -38.77 -32.25 12.51
CA LYS A 10 -38.91 -33.40 13.42
C LYS A 10 -37.65 -34.27 13.37
N PHE A 11 -37.02 -34.49 14.53
CA PHE A 11 -35.87 -35.38 14.72
C PHE A 11 -36.25 -36.47 15.73
N GLY A 12 -36.68 -37.63 15.24
CA GLY A 12 -37.26 -38.68 16.09
C GLY A 12 -38.55 -38.18 16.74
N ASN A 13 -38.60 -38.16 18.08
CA ASN A 13 -39.79 -37.71 18.83
C ASN A 13 -39.77 -36.20 19.15
N GLN A 14 -38.69 -35.48 18.85
CA GLN A 14 -38.53 -34.07 19.21
C GLN A 14 -38.60 -33.17 17.97
N LYS A 15 -39.25 -32.02 18.07
CA LYS A 15 -39.15 -30.94 17.08
C LYS A 15 -37.98 -30.02 17.46
N ARG A 16 -37.14 -29.67 16.49
CA ARG A 16 -35.99 -28.79 16.67
C ARG A 16 -35.96 -27.76 15.56
N CYS A 17 -35.47 -26.56 15.86
CA CYS A 17 -35.26 -25.47 14.91
C CYS A 17 -33.86 -24.87 15.09
N PHE A 18 -33.47 -24.01 14.17
CA PHE A 18 -32.25 -23.21 14.32
C PHE A 18 -32.40 -22.19 15.47
N ASN A 19 -31.32 -21.99 16.23
CA ASN A 19 -31.24 -20.99 17.30
C ASN A 19 -30.45 -19.77 16.83
N ALA A 20 -31.09 -18.60 16.83
CA ALA A 20 -30.49 -17.36 16.37
C ALA A 20 -29.27 -16.89 17.19
N SER A 21 -29.09 -17.39 18.43
CA SER A 21 -27.92 -17.05 19.24
C SER A 21 -26.59 -17.40 18.56
N TYR A 22 -26.60 -18.36 17.63
CA TYR A 22 -25.42 -18.73 16.86
C TYR A 22 -24.91 -17.60 15.95
N PHE A 23 -25.75 -16.63 15.56
CA PHE A 23 -25.27 -15.47 14.81
C PHE A 23 -24.36 -14.57 15.64
N ASN A 24 -24.50 -14.56 16.96
CA ASN A 24 -23.63 -13.78 17.84
C ASN A 24 -22.25 -14.44 18.03
N GLU A 25 -22.20 -15.77 17.91
CA GLU A 25 -20.96 -16.56 18.06
C GLU A 25 -20.22 -16.73 16.72
N TYR A 26 -20.95 -16.73 15.60
CA TYR A 26 -20.43 -16.98 14.27
C TYR A 26 -20.95 -15.93 13.28
N ASP A 27 -20.15 -14.88 13.07
CA ASP A 27 -20.42 -13.74 12.19
C ASP A 27 -20.50 -14.10 10.69
N TRP A 28 -19.91 -15.23 10.31
CA TRP A 28 -19.90 -15.79 8.96
C TRP A 28 -21.13 -16.64 8.61
N LEU A 29 -22.03 -16.86 9.57
CA LEU A 29 -23.17 -17.76 9.44
C LEU A 29 -24.33 -17.10 8.69
N GLU A 30 -24.96 -17.83 7.78
CA GLU A 30 -26.18 -17.42 7.11
C GLU A 30 -27.25 -18.50 7.19
N TYR A 31 -28.52 -18.09 7.27
CA TYR A 31 -29.65 -19.00 7.28
C TYR A 31 -30.59 -18.69 6.12
N SER A 32 -31.01 -19.70 5.38
CA SER A 32 -32.05 -19.60 4.34
C SER A 32 -33.35 -20.20 4.84
N ILE A 33 -34.43 -19.40 4.88
CA ILE A 33 -35.78 -19.88 5.22
C ILE A 33 -36.29 -20.85 4.16
N GLN A 34 -36.13 -20.50 2.88
CA GLN A 34 -36.63 -21.31 1.76
C GLN A 34 -36.06 -22.74 1.80
N HIS A 35 -34.81 -22.87 2.23
CA HIS A 35 -34.14 -24.16 2.33
C HIS A 35 -34.15 -24.76 3.75
N ASP A 36 -34.64 -24.06 4.77
CA ASP A 36 -34.48 -24.41 6.19
C ASP A 36 -33.05 -24.90 6.49
N ALA A 37 -32.04 -24.10 6.13
CA ALA A 37 -30.64 -24.54 6.10
C ALA A 37 -29.64 -23.44 6.44
N LEU A 38 -28.53 -23.86 7.06
CA LEU A 38 -27.38 -23.01 7.37
C LEU A 38 -26.29 -23.08 6.31
N TYR A 39 -25.74 -21.91 6.00
CA TYR A 39 -24.62 -21.71 5.10
C TYR A 39 -23.52 -20.93 5.80
N CYS A 40 -22.32 -21.01 5.24
CA CYS A 40 -21.16 -20.21 5.60
C CYS A 40 -20.88 -19.25 4.46
N PHE A 41 -21.10 -17.95 4.69
CA PHE A 41 -20.94 -16.93 3.66
C PHE A 41 -19.54 -16.93 3.03
N PRO A 42 -18.43 -16.93 3.81
CA PRO A 42 -17.09 -16.97 3.24
C PRO A 42 -16.86 -18.22 2.38
N CYS A 43 -17.25 -19.39 2.86
CA CYS A 43 -17.04 -20.66 2.15
C CYS A 43 -17.90 -20.81 0.89
N ARG A 44 -19.01 -20.08 0.76
CA ARG A 44 -19.85 -20.10 -0.45
C ARG A 44 -19.32 -19.16 -1.53
N ASN A 45 -18.75 -18.03 -1.13
CA ASN A 45 -18.34 -16.98 -2.08
C ASN A 45 -16.83 -17.00 -2.41
N PHE A 46 -15.97 -17.53 -1.53
CA PHE A 46 -14.50 -17.41 -1.66
C PHE A 46 -13.75 -18.75 -1.75
N SER A 47 -14.48 -19.87 -1.86
CA SER A 47 -13.89 -21.20 -2.05
C SER A 47 -13.20 -21.32 -3.41
N ALA A 48 -11.97 -21.86 -3.43
CA ALA A 48 -11.22 -22.08 -4.68
C ALA A 48 -11.59 -23.39 -5.38
N ASN A 49 -12.06 -24.40 -4.62
CA ASN A 49 -12.42 -25.71 -5.13
C ASN A 49 -13.90 -25.94 -4.97
N ASP A 50 -14.49 -26.61 -5.95
CA ASP A 50 -15.91 -26.96 -5.99
C ASP A 50 -16.26 -28.17 -5.08
N ASN A 51 -15.45 -28.40 -4.05
CA ASN A 51 -15.63 -29.49 -3.10
C ASN A 51 -16.93 -29.26 -2.34
N GLU A 52 -17.85 -30.22 -2.44
CA GLU A 52 -19.16 -30.22 -1.79
C GLU A 52 -19.06 -29.99 -0.27
N GLY A 53 -19.17 -28.73 0.13
CA GLY A 53 -19.32 -28.33 1.52
C GLY A 53 -20.79 -28.37 1.91
N THR A 54 -21.12 -29.09 2.99
CA THR A 54 -22.46 -29.03 3.62
C THR A 54 -22.87 -27.60 3.96
N PHE A 55 -21.92 -26.73 4.30
CA PHE A 55 -22.17 -25.31 4.59
C PHE A 55 -22.01 -24.38 3.38
N SER A 56 -21.63 -24.87 2.21
CA SER A 56 -21.44 -24.04 1.00
C SER A 56 -22.54 -24.28 -0.04
N LYS A 57 -22.81 -25.53 -0.40
CA LYS A 57 -23.71 -25.90 -1.51
C LYS A 57 -25.08 -26.40 -1.02
N THR A 58 -25.10 -27.45 -0.22
CA THR A 58 -26.35 -28.15 0.15
C THR A 58 -27.10 -27.49 1.31
N GLY A 59 -26.36 -26.84 2.21
CA GLY A 59 -26.89 -26.25 3.43
C GLY A 59 -27.02 -27.27 4.56
N PHE A 60 -26.64 -26.86 5.77
CA PHE A 60 -26.69 -27.71 6.94
C PHE A 60 -28.05 -27.61 7.64
N ARG A 61 -28.76 -28.73 7.79
CA ARG A 61 -30.12 -28.80 8.37
C ARG A 61 -30.22 -29.65 9.64
N ASN A 62 -29.15 -30.32 10.06
CA ASN A 62 -29.21 -31.27 11.18
C ASN A 62 -29.03 -30.58 12.54
N TRP A 63 -30.11 -29.99 13.05
CA TRP A 63 -30.11 -29.22 14.30
C TRP A 63 -29.61 -30.02 15.52
N LYS A 64 -29.81 -31.35 15.54
CA LYS A 64 -29.29 -32.23 16.61
C LYS A 64 -27.76 -32.26 16.67
N LYS A 65 -27.09 -32.26 15.51
CA LYS A 65 -25.62 -32.27 15.41
C LYS A 65 -25.02 -30.87 15.45
N LEU A 66 -25.82 -29.83 15.28
CA LEU A 66 -25.40 -28.44 15.38
C LEU A 66 -24.94 -28.11 16.82
N SER A 67 -25.77 -28.43 17.83
CA SER A 67 -25.52 -28.13 19.24
C SER A 67 -24.58 -29.12 19.95
N GLY A 68 -23.96 -30.03 19.20
CA GLY A 68 -23.06 -31.08 19.71
C GLY A 68 -23.74 -32.44 19.84
N SER A 69 -23.14 -33.45 19.22
CA SER A 69 -23.42 -34.85 19.55
C SER A 69 -22.30 -35.35 20.47
N ARG A 70 -22.64 -36.12 21.51
CA ARG A 70 -21.66 -36.92 22.26
C ARG A 70 -20.94 -37.81 21.25
N GLY A 71 -19.67 -37.52 20.97
CA GLY A 71 -18.78 -38.45 20.31
C GLY A 71 -18.38 -39.56 21.28
N ILE A 72 -18.00 -40.71 20.75
CA ILE A 72 -17.55 -41.91 21.50
C ILE A 72 -16.35 -41.58 22.41
N THR A 73 -15.60 -40.51 22.13
CA THR A 73 -14.37 -40.08 22.81
C THR A 73 -14.51 -38.86 23.74
N GLY A 74 -15.73 -38.53 24.20
CA GLY A 74 -15.94 -37.59 25.33
C GLY A 74 -15.69 -36.09 25.06
N LYS A 75 -15.01 -35.70 23.96
CA LYS A 75 -14.84 -34.27 23.59
C LYS A 75 -16.07 -33.76 22.83
N LYS A 76 -16.84 -32.85 23.42
CA LYS A 76 -17.96 -32.14 22.78
C LYS A 76 -17.42 -31.14 21.74
N GLN A 77 -17.41 -31.52 20.47
CA GLN A 77 -17.17 -30.60 19.34
C GLN A 77 -18.48 -30.43 18.56
N THR A 78 -18.93 -29.18 18.40
CA THR A 78 -20.11 -28.86 17.57
C THR A 78 -19.71 -28.93 16.10
N LYS A 79 -20.67 -29.19 15.20
CA LYS A 79 -20.39 -29.21 13.76
C LYS A 79 -19.91 -27.84 13.26
N LEU A 80 -20.40 -26.74 13.86
CA LEU A 80 -19.96 -25.37 13.57
C LEU A 80 -18.51 -25.15 13.98
N LYS A 81 -18.12 -25.55 15.20
CA LYS A 81 -16.74 -25.42 15.68
C LYS A 81 -15.77 -26.25 14.84
N ALA A 82 -16.15 -27.47 14.47
CA ALA A 82 -15.36 -28.30 13.57
C ALA A 82 -15.20 -27.64 12.20
N HIS A 83 -16.26 -27.03 11.63
CA HIS A 83 -16.18 -26.30 10.38
C HIS A 83 -15.27 -25.07 10.46
N ALA A 84 -15.42 -24.26 11.52
CA ALA A 84 -14.63 -23.06 11.77
C ALA A 84 -13.13 -23.36 11.85
N SER A 85 -12.75 -24.54 12.37
CA SER A 85 -11.35 -24.97 12.43
C SER A 85 -10.77 -25.52 11.11
N THR A 86 -11.57 -25.67 10.06
CA THR A 86 -11.06 -26.24 8.80
C THR A 86 -10.18 -25.25 8.06
N LYS A 87 -9.07 -25.72 7.46
CA LYS A 87 -8.20 -24.91 6.61
C LYS A 87 -8.97 -24.20 5.49
N SER A 88 -9.92 -24.91 4.86
CA SER A 88 -10.78 -24.34 3.81
C SER A 88 -11.56 -23.13 4.32
N HIS A 89 -12.21 -23.24 5.49
CA HIS A 89 -12.94 -22.14 6.10
C HIS A 89 -12.02 -20.96 6.41
N LEU A 90 -10.89 -21.21 7.10
CA LEU A 90 -9.93 -20.16 7.45
C LEU A 90 -9.40 -19.42 6.21
N THR A 91 -9.10 -20.13 5.13
CA THR A 91 -8.69 -19.50 3.86
C THR A 91 -9.82 -18.66 3.25
N CYS A 92 -11.06 -19.13 3.27
CA CYS A 92 -12.20 -18.37 2.75
C CYS A 92 -12.49 -17.12 3.59
N VAL A 93 -12.40 -17.23 4.92
CA VAL A 93 -12.53 -16.08 5.84
C VAL A 93 -11.42 -15.05 5.57
N ALA A 94 -10.17 -15.49 5.42
CA ALA A 94 -9.07 -14.58 5.09
C ALA A 94 -9.31 -13.84 3.76
N LYS A 95 -9.81 -14.53 2.72
CA LYS A 95 -10.19 -13.89 1.45
C LYS A 95 -11.34 -12.91 1.60
N TRP A 96 -12.38 -13.26 2.36
CA TRP A 96 -13.53 -12.39 2.63
C TRP A 96 -13.11 -11.12 3.37
N LEU A 97 -12.31 -11.25 4.43
CA LEU A 97 -11.76 -10.11 5.16
C LEU A 97 -10.85 -9.27 4.26
N GLY A 98 -10.03 -9.90 3.43
CA GLY A 98 -9.21 -9.22 2.42
C GLY A 98 -10.07 -8.38 1.46
N HIS A 99 -11.18 -8.94 0.95
CA HIS A 99 -12.11 -8.22 0.09
C HIS A 99 -12.78 -7.04 0.80
N LYS A 100 -13.28 -7.23 2.02
CA LYS A 100 -13.83 -6.12 2.83
C LYS A 100 -12.81 -4.99 3.04
N ASN A 101 -11.54 -5.34 3.28
CA ASN A 101 -10.48 -4.34 3.41
C ASN A 101 -10.19 -3.61 2.08
N THR A 102 -10.42 -4.26 0.93
CA THR A 102 -10.28 -3.57 -0.36
C THR A 102 -11.39 -2.54 -0.62
N GLU A 103 -12.57 -2.70 -0.02
CA GLU A 103 -13.63 -1.68 -0.10
C GLU A 103 -13.28 -0.42 0.69
N THR A 104 -12.49 -0.53 1.76
CA THR A 104 -12.10 0.59 2.62
C THR A 104 -10.78 1.25 2.21
N ILE A 105 -9.76 0.46 1.88
CA ILE A 105 -8.38 0.95 1.62
C ILE A 105 -8.05 0.91 0.11
N GLY A 106 -8.94 0.34 -0.71
CA GLY A 106 -8.69 0.08 -2.13
C GLY A 106 -7.93 -1.23 -2.36
N SER A 107 -7.94 -1.70 -3.61
CA SER A 107 -7.15 -2.86 -4.05
C SER A 107 -5.64 -2.71 -3.81
N VAL A 108 -4.90 -3.82 -3.81
CA VAL A 108 -3.43 -3.79 -3.76
C VAL A 108 -2.85 -2.97 -4.92
N HIS A 109 -3.42 -3.10 -6.11
CA HIS A 109 -3.01 -2.32 -7.28
C HIS A 109 -3.15 -0.81 -7.05
N THR A 110 -4.29 -0.37 -6.52
CA THR A 110 -4.51 1.05 -6.20
C THR A 110 -3.57 1.55 -5.12
N GLN A 111 -3.30 0.74 -4.09
CA GLN A 111 -2.33 1.10 -3.04
C GLN A 111 -0.91 1.26 -3.60
N LEU A 112 -0.47 0.31 -4.43
CA LEU A 112 0.84 0.38 -5.11
C LEU A 112 0.95 1.60 -6.03
N SER A 113 -0.09 1.88 -6.82
CA SER A 113 -0.12 3.04 -7.70
C SER A 113 -0.05 4.36 -6.92
N THR A 114 -0.78 4.46 -5.81
CA THR A 114 -0.75 5.64 -4.93
C THR A 114 0.63 5.82 -4.31
N GLN A 115 1.23 4.77 -3.77
CA GLN A 115 2.58 4.84 -3.19
C GLN A 115 3.63 5.23 -4.23
N HIS A 116 3.54 4.67 -5.45
CA HIS A 116 4.43 5.05 -6.55
C HIS A 116 4.31 6.53 -6.90
N LYS A 117 3.09 7.08 -6.97
CA LYS A 117 2.87 8.51 -7.23
C LYS A 117 3.51 9.39 -6.15
N LEU A 118 3.33 9.02 -4.87
CA LEU A 118 3.93 9.75 -3.75
C LEU A 118 5.47 9.71 -3.81
N GLU A 119 6.05 8.57 -4.17
CA GLU A 119 7.50 8.46 -4.32
C GLU A 119 8.04 9.31 -5.47
N VAL A 120 7.34 9.32 -6.62
CA VAL A 120 7.69 10.18 -7.77
C VAL A 120 7.63 11.66 -7.37
N GLU A 121 6.60 12.08 -6.66
CA GLU A 121 6.47 13.48 -6.23
C GLU A 121 7.55 13.88 -5.23
N ALA A 122 7.85 13.00 -4.27
CA ALA A 122 8.96 13.22 -3.33
C ALA A 122 10.32 13.31 -4.05
N ASN A 123 10.55 12.49 -5.08
CA ASN A 123 11.76 12.56 -5.90
C ASN A 123 11.83 13.87 -6.69
N LYS A 124 10.73 14.32 -7.29
CA LYS A 124 10.67 15.60 -8.00
C LYS A 124 10.97 16.78 -7.09
N SER A 125 10.35 16.82 -5.91
CA SER A 125 10.60 17.85 -4.90
C SER A 125 12.08 17.91 -4.51
N TYR A 126 12.70 16.74 -4.26
CA TYR A 126 14.12 16.63 -3.96
C TYR A 126 15.02 17.17 -5.08
N ILE A 127 14.79 16.73 -6.33
CA ILE A 127 15.56 17.21 -7.49
C ILE A 127 15.37 18.72 -7.71
N LYS A 128 14.15 19.24 -7.51
CA LYS A 128 13.89 20.68 -7.60
C LYS A 128 14.76 21.47 -6.62
N THR A 129 14.85 21.03 -5.37
CA THR A 129 15.73 21.67 -4.38
C THR A 129 17.20 21.63 -4.80
N LEU A 130 17.68 20.53 -5.40
CA LEU A 130 19.05 20.46 -5.92
C LEU A 130 19.30 21.44 -7.06
N ILE A 131 18.32 21.62 -7.95
CA ILE A 131 18.38 22.62 -9.03
C ILE A 131 18.39 24.03 -8.43
N ASP A 132 17.55 24.31 -7.43
CA ASP A 132 17.51 25.62 -6.77
C ASP A 132 18.86 25.96 -6.10
N ILE A 133 19.50 24.98 -5.44
CA ILE A 133 20.85 25.14 -4.89
C ILE A 133 21.86 25.43 -6.01
N ALA A 134 21.81 24.68 -7.11
CA ALA A 134 22.70 24.90 -8.24
C ALA A 134 22.56 26.31 -8.82
N LEU A 135 21.32 26.74 -9.09
CA LEU A 135 21.03 28.07 -9.59
C LEU A 135 21.49 29.16 -8.61
N TYR A 136 21.25 28.99 -7.31
CA TYR A 136 21.73 29.90 -6.28
C TYR A 136 23.25 30.07 -6.36
N LEU A 137 24.01 28.97 -6.37
CA LEU A 137 25.48 29.03 -6.43
C LEU A 137 25.96 29.69 -7.74
N SER A 138 25.36 29.34 -8.88
CA SER A 138 25.69 29.94 -10.17
C SER A 138 25.44 31.45 -10.19
N CYS A 139 24.28 31.91 -9.71
CA CYS A 139 23.94 33.33 -9.69
C CYS A 139 24.84 34.15 -8.75
N GLN A 140 25.37 33.52 -7.69
CA GLN A 140 26.32 34.15 -6.78
C GLN A 140 27.78 34.01 -7.22
N GLY A 141 28.07 33.30 -8.31
CA GLY A 141 29.44 33.01 -8.74
C GLY A 141 30.23 32.14 -7.77
N LEU A 142 29.53 31.31 -6.97
CA LEU A 142 30.16 30.47 -5.96
C LEU A 142 30.62 29.12 -6.55
N PRO A 143 31.79 28.61 -6.16
CA PRO A 143 32.23 27.28 -6.57
C PRO A 143 31.31 26.22 -5.98
N PHE A 144 30.94 25.21 -6.76
CA PHE A 144 30.04 24.14 -6.31
C PHE A 144 30.77 23.14 -5.42
N ARG A 145 32.00 22.81 -5.82
CA ARG A 145 32.78 21.69 -5.31
C ARG A 145 33.87 22.17 -4.35
N GLY A 146 34.15 21.34 -3.36
CA GLY A 146 35.31 21.49 -2.49
C GLY A 146 36.53 20.82 -3.12
N HIS A 147 37.71 21.08 -2.53
CA HIS A 147 38.92 20.35 -2.88
C HIS A 147 38.81 18.85 -2.53
N ASP A 148 38.14 18.56 -1.41
CA ASP A 148 37.83 17.20 -0.97
C ASP A 148 36.34 17.09 -0.62
N GLU A 149 35.62 16.19 -1.29
CA GLU A 149 34.22 15.87 -1.01
C GLU A 149 34.01 14.51 -0.33
N SER A 150 35.09 13.92 0.21
CA SER A 150 35.07 12.68 0.99
C SER A 150 34.16 12.81 2.20
N THR A 151 33.78 11.68 2.81
CA THR A 151 32.93 11.68 4.01
C THR A 151 33.58 12.39 5.20
N ASP A 152 34.90 12.36 5.25
CA ASP A 152 35.71 12.83 6.38
C ASP A 152 36.16 14.29 6.20
N SER A 153 35.91 14.87 5.03
CA SER A 153 36.17 16.29 4.77
C SER A 153 35.31 17.19 5.65
N LEU A 154 35.95 18.21 6.24
CA LEU A 154 35.30 19.26 7.02
C LEU A 154 34.43 20.19 6.15
N ASN A 155 34.73 20.29 4.85
CA ASN A 155 33.97 21.10 3.90
C ASN A 155 33.96 20.40 2.54
N LYS A 156 32.80 19.87 2.17
CA LYS A 156 32.61 19.07 0.95
C LYS A 156 32.25 19.91 -0.27
N GLY A 157 32.41 21.23 -0.19
CA GLY A 157 32.00 22.17 -1.23
C GLY A 157 30.60 22.74 -1.00
N ASN A 158 30.38 23.95 -1.52
CA ASN A 158 29.17 24.72 -1.25
C ASN A 158 27.89 23.98 -1.64
N PHE A 159 27.91 23.14 -2.68
CA PHE A 159 26.73 22.37 -3.09
C PHE A 159 26.32 21.34 -2.02
N LYS A 160 27.28 20.55 -1.55
CA LYS A 160 27.03 19.53 -0.51
C LYS A 160 26.74 20.16 0.84
N GLU A 161 27.41 21.25 1.20
CA GLU A 161 27.13 21.99 2.44
C GLU A 161 25.74 22.64 2.41
N ALA A 162 25.31 23.19 1.27
CA ALA A 162 23.94 23.67 1.10
C ALA A 162 22.92 22.52 1.22
N CYS A 163 23.19 21.35 0.64
CA CYS A 163 22.33 20.17 0.83
C CYS A 163 22.27 19.76 2.30
N GLN A 164 23.40 19.76 3.01
CA GLN A 164 23.46 19.48 4.43
C GLN A 164 22.62 20.48 5.23
N LEU A 165 22.71 21.77 4.91
CA LEU A 165 21.88 22.81 5.50
C LEU A 165 20.39 22.55 5.24
N MET A 166 19.99 22.28 4.00
CA MET A 166 18.61 21.96 3.64
C MET A 166 18.09 20.72 4.39
N SER A 167 18.93 19.70 4.57
CA SER A 167 18.56 18.49 5.31
C SER A 167 18.25 18.74 6.79
N LYS A 168 18.77 19.83 7.37
CA LYS A 168 18.51 20.22 8.77
C LYS A 168 17.13 20.87 8.94
N TYR A 169 16.65 21.58 7.93
CA TYR A 169 15.43 22.38 8.01
C TYR A 169 14.24 21.79 7.23
N VAL A 170 14.50 20.91 6.26
CA VAL A 170 13.47 20.31 5.40
C VAL A 170 13.46 18.79 5.60
N PRO A 171 12.56 18.24 6.44
CA PRO A 171 12.52 16.82 6.76
C PRO A 171 12.38 15.91 5.53
N GLU A 172 11.54 16.29 4.56
CA GLU A 172 11.33 15.50 3.34
C GLU A 172 12.59 15.42 2.47
N PHE A 173 13.35 16.51 2.36
CA PHE A 173 14.64 16.54 1.68
C PHE A 173 15.66 15.67 2.42
N SER A 174 15.68 15.75 3.75
CA SER A 174 16.57 14.97 4.62
C SER A 174 16.43 13.47 4.38
N VAL A 175 15.19 12.98 4.29
CA VAL A 175 14.90 11.55 4.02
C VAL A 175 15.50 11.07 2.70
N LYS A 176 15.55 11.92 1.66
CA LYS A 176 16.14 11.56 0.36
C LYS A 176 17.65 11.76 0.34
N PHE A 177 18.14 12.83 0.95
CA PHE A 177 19.57 13.16 1.00
C PHE A 177 20.39 12.15 1.81
N LEU A 178 19.87 11.69 2.96
CA LEU A 178 20.57 10.75 3.85
C LEU A 178 20.57 9.29 3.35
N LYS A 179 19.92 9.00 2.21
CA LYS A 179 20.02 7.66 1.60
C LYS A 179 21.44 7.39 1.14
N THR A 180 21.85 6.12 1.23
CA THR A 180 23.15 5.64 0.74
C THR A 180 23.39 6.04 -0.72
N THR A 181 22.35 5.99 -1.54
CA THR A 181 22.35 6.49 -2.91
C THR A 181 21.49 7.74 -3.00
N ASN A 182 22.11 8.86 -3.36
CA ASN A 182 21.43 10.14 -3.57
C ASN A 182 21.95 10.82 -4.83
N TYR A 183 21.36 11.97 -5.16
CA TYR A 183 21.63 12.71 -6.41
C TYR A 183 22.66 13.83 -6.23
N THR A 184 23.55 13.75 -5.24
CA THR A 184 24.57 14.78 -4.94
C THR A 184 25.97 14.45 -5.44
N SER A 185 26.12 13.35 -6.17
CA SER A 185 27.41 12.92 -6.73
C SER A 185 27.96 13.94 -7.73
N PRO A 186 29.29 13.97 -7.96
CA PRO A 186 29.90 14.78 -8.99
C PRO A 186 29.23 14.69 -10.36
N LEU A 187 28.89 13.48 -10.80
CA LEU A 187 28.30 13.25 -12.12
C LEU A 187 26.93 13.92 -12.24
N VAL A 188 26.10 13.80 -11.19
CA VAL A 188 24.76 14.39 -11.18
C VAL A 188 24.83 15.91 -11.06
N GLN A 189 25.73 16.46 -10.25
CA GLN A 189 25.96 17.90 -10.17
C GLN A 189 26.28 18.48 -11.56
N ASN A 190 27.21 17.87 -12.31
CA ASN A 190 27.54 18.31 -13.67
C ASN A 190 26.32 18.22 -14.60
N SER A 191 25.55 17.14 -14.52
CA SER A 191 24.34 16.97 -15.34
C SER A 191 23.33 18.10 -15.08
N ILE A 192 23.12 18.48 -13.81
CA ILE A 192 22.24 19.60 -13.44
C ILE A 192 22.78 20.91 -14.01
N ILE A 193 24.08 21.17 -13.84
CA ILE A 193 24.73 22.40 -14.34
C ILE A 193 24.60 22.51 -15.85
N GLU A 194 24.87 21.41 -16.59
CA GLU A 194 24.75 21.36 -18.04
C GLU A 194 23.32 21.60 -18.51
N MET A 195 22.32 21.02 -17.83
CA MET A 195 20.91 21.24 -18.13
C MET A 195 20.50 22.70 -17.90
N CYS A 196 20.90 23.31 -16.79
CA CYS A 196 20.64 24.72 -16.50
C CYS A 196 21.32 25.61 -17.54
N ALA A 197 22.61 25.38 -17.83
CA ALA A 197 23.37 26.15 -18.80
C ALA A 197 22.76 26.04 -20.21
N LYS A 198 22.31 24.84 -20.60
CA LYS A 198 21.59 24.64 -21.86
C LYS A 198 20.29 25.44 -21.90
N ASN A 199 19.47 25.37 -20.85
CA ASN A 199 18.20 26.09 -20.80
C ASN A 199 18.39 27.61 -20.90
N VAL A 200 19.37 28.15 -20.17
CA VAL A 200 19.73 29.58 -20.24
C VAL A 200 20.20 29.95 -21.66
N ARG A 201 21.05 29.12 -22.27
CA ARG A 201 21.52 29.36 -23.64
C ARG A 201 20.37 29.33 -24.64
N ASP A 202 19.49 28.34 -24.55
CA ASP A 202 18.32 28.20 -25.44
C ASP A 202 17.39 29.43 -25.31
N GLN A 203 17.21 29.94 -24.09
CA GLN A 203 16.45 31.15 -23.82
C GLN A 203 17.11 32.39 -24.45
N ILE A 204 18.42 32.58 -24.26
CA ILE A 204 19.17 33.70 -24.88
C ILE A 204 19.07 33.64 -26.41
N ILE A 205 19.25 32.46 -27.00
CA ILE A 205 19.13 32.27 -28.46
C ILE A 205 17.72 32.64 -28.92
N SER A 206 16.69 32.22 -28.20
CA SER A 206 15.30 32.56 -28.51
C SER A 206 15.03 34.06 -28.41
N GLU A 207 15.64 34.75 -27.45
CA GLU A 207 15.48 36.21 -27.27
C GLU A 207 16.20 37.01 -28.36
N VAL A 208 17.37 36.55 -28.80
CA VAL A 208 18.11 37.17 -29.92
C VAL A 208 17.37 36.95 -31.25
N GLY A 209 16.82 35.76 -31.49
CA GLY A 209 16.15 35.40 -32.74
C GLY A 209 17.06 35.58 -33.95
N ASP A 210 16.57 36.23 -35.00
CA ASP A 210 17.35 36.62 -36.19
C ASP A 210 18.04 38.00 -36.04
N GLY A 211 18.06 38.55 -34.82
CA GLY A 211 18.69 39.82 -34.51
C GLY A 211 20.22 39.77 -34.55
N VAL A 212 20.83 40.94 -34.43
CA VAL A 212 22.29 41.09 -34.27
C VAL A 212 22.66 41.18 -32.80
N PHE A 213 23.78 40.58 -32.43
CA PHE A 213 24.35 40.64 -31.09
C PHE A 213 25.85 40.96 -31.14
N GLY A 214 26.36 41.59 -30.09
CA GLY A 214 27.79 41.85 -29.91
C GLY A 214 28.39 40.93 -28.86
N ILE A 215 29.62 40.47 -29.06
CA ILE A 215 30.39 39.73 -28.08
C ILE A 215 31.48 40.65 -27.54
N MET A 216 31.53 40.83 -26.23
CA MET A 216 32.63 41.49 -25.55
C MET A 216 33.50 40.41 -24.91
N CYS A 217 34.75 40.30 -25.35
CA CYS A 217 35.73 39.39 -24.76
C CYS A 217 36.67 40.20 -23.87
N ASP A 218 36.80 39.80 -22.61
CA ASP A 218 37.80 40.31 -21.68
C ASP A 218 38.81 39.19 -21.37
N GLU A 219 40.10 39.54 -21.26
CA GLU A 219 41.18 38.59 -21.01
C GLU A 219 41.59 38.66 -19.53
N ALA A 220 41.40 37.55 -18.81
CA ALA A 220 41.85 37.45 -17.43
C ALA A 220 43.38 37.23 -17.40
N ARG A 221 44.09 38.16 -16.75
CA ARG A 221 45.56 38.17 -16.61
C ARG A 221 46.09 37.13 -15.62
#